data_AF-A0A165KKJ8-F1
#
_entry.id   AF-A0A165KKJ8-F1
#
_cell.length_a   1.000
_cell.length_b   1.000
_cell.length_c   1.000
_cell.angle_alpha   90.00
_cell.angle_beta   90.00
_cell.angle_gamma   90.00
#
_symmetry.space_group_name_H-M   'P 1'
#
loop_
_entity.id
_entity.type
_entity.pdbx_description
1 polymer ?
#
loop_
_entity_poly.entity_id
_entity_poly.type
_entity_poly.pdbx_seq_one_letter_code
_entity_poly.pdbx_strand_id
1 'polypeptide(L)'
;SVFLLMEWAYTGSNMKSKHEVQRLVDNVICAPNFKSEDLRNFNITRETARLDATDVANAERQSVDGWYHASIHIPSPKERTKYGSERDAPHFR
;
A
#
# COMPACT_ATOMS: atom_id res chain seq x y z
N SER A 1 28.10 2.62 -16.71
CA SER A 1 27.22 2.38 -15.54
C SER A 1 25.90 3.13 -15.63
N VAL A 2 25.89 4.48 -15.69
CA VAL A 2 24.64 5.28 -15.80
C VAL A 2 23.89 5.05 -17.12
N PHE A 3 24.63 4.85 -18.22
CA PHE A 3 24.04 4.59 -19.53
C PHE A 3 23.20 3.29 -19.57
N LEU A 4 23.64 2.23 -18.89
CA LEU A 4 22.92 0.95 -18.80
C LEU A 4 21.57 1.10 -18.08
N LEU A 5 21.53 1.96 -17.05
CA LEU A 5 20.29 2.27 -16.33
C LEU A 5 19.30 3.01 -17.24
N MET A 6 19.80 3.98 -18.02
CA MET A 6 18.97 4.73 -18.97
C MET A 6 18.49 3.84 -20.13
N GLU A 7 19.37 3.02 -20.70
CA GLU A 7 19.00 2.03 -21.71
C GLU A 7 17.88 1.11 -21.22
N TRP A 8 18.00 0.58 -20.00
CA TRP A 8 16.93 -0.18 -19.35
C TRP A 8 15.64 0.65 -19.15
N ALA A 9 15.76 1.90 -18.70
CA ALA A 9 14.61 2.78 -18.51
C ALA A 9 13.84 3.03 -19.82
N TYR A 10 14.54 3.05 -20.96
CA TYR A 10 13.96 3.17 -22.30
C TYR A 10 13.47 1.83 -22.87
N THR A 11 13.81 0.69 -22.27
CA THR A 11 13.28 -0.62 -22.68
C THR A 11 11.93 -0.94 -22.02
N GLY A 12 11.01 -1.51 -22.81
CA GLY A 12 9.75 -2.09 -22.34
C GLY A 12 8.72 -1.07 -21.85
N SER A 13 7.80 -0.69 -22.74
CA SER A 13 6.63 0.17 -22.48
C SER A 13 6.96 1.60 -21.96
N ASN A 14 6.28 2.61 -22.49
CA ASN A 14 6.42 4.03 -22.11
C ASN A 14 5.96 4.35 -20.66
N MET A 15 5.84 3.34 -19.80
CA MET A 15 5.29 3.46 -18.44
C MET A 15 6.32 3.93 -17.41
N LYS A 16 7.62 3.90 -17.71
CA LYS A 16 8.66 4.34 -16.77
C LYS A 16 8.86 5.85 -16.88
N SER A 17 8.41 6.60 -15.88
CA SER A 17 8.64 8.04 -15.83
C SER A 17 10.08 8.35 -15.41
N LYS A 18 10.62 9.49 -15.86
CA LYS A 18 11.95 9.97 -15.41
C LYS A 18 12.02 10.10 -13.88
N HIS A 19 10.89 10.45 -13.25
CA HIS A 19 10.81 10.61 -11.81
C HIS A 19 10.91 9.27 -11.07
N GLU A 20 10.28 8.21 -11.60
CA GLU A 20 10.38 6.86 -11.04
C GLU A 20 11.80 6.30 -11.16
N VAL A 21 12.49 6.56 -12.27
CA VAL A 21 13.90 6.14 -12.44
C VAL A 21 14.79 6.84 -11.42
N GLN A 22 14.60 8.15 -11.19
CA GLN A 22 15.34 8.88 -10.15
C GLN A 22 15.04 8.32 -8.75
N ARG A 23 13.77 8.03 -8.46
CA ARG A 23 13.33 7.44 -7.19
C ARG A 23 13.97 6.08 -6.91
N LEU A 24 14.12 5.25 -7.95
CA LEU A 24 14.83 3.96 -7.85
C LEU A 24 16.30 4.16 -7.47
N VAL A 25 16.98 5.14 -8.07
CA VAL A 25 18.38 5.42 -7.75
C VAL A 25 18.51 5.87 -6.29
N ASP A 26 17.73 6.86 -5.88
CA ASP A 26 17.88 7.49 -4.57
C ASP A 26 17.45 6.55 -3.43
N ASN A 27 16.31 5.87 -3.59
CA ASN A 27 15.71 5.09 -2.50
C ASN A 27 16.11 3.62 -2.47
N VAL A 28 16.63 3.07 -3.58
CA VAL A 28 17.04 1.66 -3.64
C VAL A 28 18.54 1.57 -3.81
N ILE A 29 19.08 2.09 -4.92
CA ILE A 29 20.50 1.87 -5.26
C ILE A 29 21.45 2.62 -4.31
N CYS A 30 21.10 3.83 -3.90
CA CYS A 30 21.87 4.66 -2.98
C CYS A 30 21.49 4.45 -1.51
N ALA A 31 20.55 3.56 -1.21
CA ALA A 31 20.17 3.29 0.16
C ALA A 31 21.34 2.65 0.93
N PRO A 32 21.63 3.11 2.17
CA PRO A 32 22.81 2.68 2.92
C PRO A 32 22.81 1.19 3.28
N ASN A 33 21.63 0.56 3.24
CA ASN A 33 21.42 -0.86 3.48
C ASN A 33 21.39 -1.70 2.19
N PHE A 34 21.38 -1.07 1.02
CA PHE A 34 21.31 -1.79 -0.25
C PHE A 34 22.70 -2.29 -0.66
N LYS A 35 22.81 -3.60 -0.88
CA LYS A 35 24.02 -4.22 -1.39
C LYS A 35 23.73 -4.81 -2.75
N SER A 36 24.50 -4.40 -3.75
CA SER A 36 24.41 -4.94 -5.11
C SER A 36 24.68 -6.45 -5.16
N GLU A 37 25.34 -7.02 -4.15
CA GLU A 37 25.57 -8.46 -4.00
C GLU A 37 24.27 -9.24 -3.79
N ASP A 38 23.27 -8.64 -3.12
CA ASP A 38 21.97 -9.27 -2.87
C ASP A 38 21.19 -9.48 -4.19
N LEU A 39 21.52 -8.71 -5.23
CA LEU A 39 20.92 -8.85 -6.55
C LEU A 39 21.46 -10.04 -7.37
N ARG A 40 22.59 -10.64 -6.99
CA ARG A 40 23.20 -11.73 -7.79
C ARG A 40 22.33 -12.98 -7.88
N ASN A 41 21.53 -13.25 -6.85
CA ASN A 41 20.57 -14.36 -6.80
C ASN A 41 19.12 -13.85 -6.72
N PHE A 42 18.89 -12.63 -7.21
CA PHE A 42 17.56 -12.03 -7.22
C PHE A 42 16.67 -12.76 -8.22
N ASN A 43 15.53 -13.23 -7.73
CA ASN A 43 14.50 -13.84 -8.54
C ASN A 43 13.19 -13.14 -8.23
N ILE A 44 12.64 -12.46 -9.25
CA ILE A 44 11.44 -11.64 -9.09
C ILE A 44 10.27 -12.47 -8.56
N THR A 45 10.07 -13.69 -9.06
CA THR A 45 8.98 -14.57 -8.64
C THR A 45 9.08 -14.93 -7.15
N ARG A 46 10.30 -15.21 -6.66
CA ARG A 46 10.52 -15.54 -5.25
C ARG A 46 10.31 -14.33 -4.34
N GLU A 47 10.83 -13.17 -4.71
CA GLU A 47 10.71 -11.98 -3.88
C GLU A 47 9.28 -11.41 -3.91
N THR A 48 8.57 -11.48 -5.04
CA THR A 48 7.12 -11.18 -5.08
C THR A 48 6.34 -12.10 -4.17
N ALA A 49 6.57 -13.42 -4.21
CA ALA A 49 5.89 -14.36 -3.31
C ALA A 49 6.19 -14.10 -1.82
N ARG A 50 7.39 -13.63 -1.48
CA ARG A 50 7.74 -13.23 -0.10
C ARG A 50 7.03 -11.94 0.32
N LEU A 51 6.92 -10.97 -0.59
CA LEU A 51 6.17 -9.73 -0.37
C LEU A 51 4.70 -10.05 -0.11
N ASP A 52 4.09 -10.85 -0.98
CA ASP A 52 2.70 -11.29 -0.85
C ASP A 52 2.48 -12.07 0.45
N ALA A 53 3.39 -12.96 0.84
CA ALA A 53 3.31 -13.69 2.12
C ALA A 53 3.42 -12.77 3.34
N THR A 54 4.19 -11.67 3.23
CA THR A 54 4.34 -10.67 4.31
C THR A 54 3.11 -9.77 4.41
N ASP A 55 2.51 -9.43 3.26
CA ASP A 55 1.23 -8.73 3.20
C ASP A 55 0.10 -9.61 3.77
N VAL A 56 0.12 -10.92 3.53
CA VAL A 56 -0.79 -11.88 4.18
C VAL A 56 -0.55 -11.93 5.69
N ALA A 57 0.69 -11.92 6.17
CA ALA A 57 0.98 -11.88 7.62
C ALA A 57 0.52 -10.57 8.29
N ASN A 58 0.54 -9.44 7.56
CA ASN A 58 -0.07 -8.19 8.01
C ASN A 58 -1.60 -8.23 7.90
N ALA A 59 -2.15 -8.91 6.90
CA ALA A 59 -3.57 -9.18 6.75
C ALA A 59 -4.09 -10.17 7.81
N GLU A 60 -3.29 -11.08 8.36
CA GLU A 60 -3.73 -11.87 9.53
C GLU A 60 -3.99 -10.98 10.76
N ARG A 61 -3.49 -9.73 10.77
CA ARG A 61 -3.82 -8.70 11.76
C ARG A 61 -4.99 -7.79 11.33
N GLN A 62 -5.39 -7.83 10.06
CA GLN A 62 -6.54 -7.11 9.49
C GLN A 62 -7.56 -8.15 9.04
N SER A 63 -8.57 -8.45 9.86
CA SER A 63 -9.62 -9.49 9.65
C SER A 63 -9.66 -10.15 8.27
N VAL A 64 -9.73 -11.47 8.24
CA VAL A 64 -9.76 -12.42 7.09
C VAL A 64 -10.35 -11.94 5.73
N ASP A 65 -11.18 -10.90 5.70
CA ASP A 65 -11.72 -10.23 4.50
C ASP A 65 -10.93 -9.00 4.01
N GLY A 66 -9.87 -8.56 4.70
CA GLY A 66 -9.07 -7.38 4.37
C GLY A 66 -9.74 -6.04 4.71
N TRP A 67 -10.84 -6.05 5.49
CA TRP A 67 -11.59 -4.85 5.83
C TRP A 67 -11.33 -4.39 7.26
N TYR A 68 -11.20 -3.08 7.47
CA TYR A 68 -11.22 -2.55 8.82
C TYR A 68 -12.66 -2.49 9.33
N HIS A 69 -13.04 -3.46 10.17
CA HIS A 69 -14.35 -3.44 10.82
C HIS A 69 -14.37 -2.43 11.96
N ALA A 70 -15.20 -1.39 11.82
CA ALA A 70 -15.48 -0.42 12.87
C ALA A 70 -16.98 -0.37 13.13
N SER A 71 -17.38 -0.59 14.39
CA SER A 71 -18.76 -0.39 14.81
C SER A 71 -19.00 1.10 15.08
N ILE A 72 -19.83 1.74 14.27
CA ILE A 72 -20.26 3.12 14.48
C ILE A 72 -21.73 3.18 14.85
N HIS A 73 -22.04 3.90 15.92
CA HIS A 73 -23.41 4.17 16.34
C HIS A 73 -23.90 5.44 15.68
N ILE A 74 -24.63 5.31 14.58
CA ILE A 74 -25.20 6.46 13.87
C ILE A 74 -26.55 6.81 14.52
N PRO A 75 -26.73 8.03 15.06
CA PRO A 75 -28.03 8.50 15.50
C PRO A 75 -28.96 8.67 14.29
N SER A 76 -30.12 8.02 14.32
CA SER A 76 -31.10 8.06 13.24
C SER A 76 -32.15 9.13 13.56
N PRO A 77 -32.18 10.26 12.84
CA PRO A 77 -33.23 11.24 13.04
C PRO A 77 -34.58 10.66 12.62
N LYS A 78 -35.54 10.62 13.56
CA LYS A 78 -36.91 10.17 13.29
C LYS A 78 -37.72 11.29 12.63
N GLU A 79 -38.37 10.97 11.52
CA GLU A 79 -39.17 11.93 10.77
C GLU A 79 -40.26 12.57 11.66
N ARG A 80 -40.46 13.89 11.53
CA ARG A 80 -41.38 14.73 12.34
C ARG A 80 -41.04 14.86 13.83
N THR A 81 -39.88 14.40 14.29
CA THR A 81 -39.43 14.58 15.69
C THR A 81 -38.16 15.45 15.71
N LYS A 82 -38.17 16.54 16.49
CA LYS A 82 -36.97 17.36 16.73
C LYS A 82 -36.40 16.98 18.09
N TYR A 83 -35.14 16.57 18.11
CA TYR A 83 -34.39 16.29 19.33
C TYR A 83 -33.55 17.52 19.71
N GLY A 84 -33.37 17.76 21.01
CA GLY A 84 -32.61 18.91 21.51
C GLY A 84 -31.11 18.81 21.22
N SER A 85 -30.60 17.59 21.08
CA SER A 85 -29.22 17.31 20.66
C SER A 85 -29.14 15.98 19.91
N GLU A 86 -28.03 15.78 19.18
CA GLU A 86 -27.74 14.56 18.43
C GLU A 86 -27.65 13.31 19.33
N ARG A 87 -27.29 13.48 20.62
CA ARG A 87 -27.20 12.39 21.61
C ARG A 87 -28.57 11.85 22.03
N ASP A 88 -29.62 12.64 21.85
CA ASP A 88 -30.99 12.28 22.25
C ASP A 88 -31.74 11.58 21.11
N ALA A 89 -31.15 11.51 19.92
CA ALA A 89 -31.73 10.82 18.78
C ALA A 89 -31.61 9.30 18.94
N PRO A 90 -32.64 8.53 18.56
CA PRO A 90 -32.61 7.08 18.66
C PRO A 90 -31.56 6.51 17.71
N HIS A 91 -30.78 5.55 18.19
CA HIS A 91 -29.84 4.81 17.35
C HIS A 91 -30.53 3.64 16.68
N PHE A 92 -30.16 3.37 15.42
CA PHE A 92 -30.61 2.17 14.71
C PHE A 92 -30.10 0.92 15.46
N ARG A 93 -30.98 -0.08 15.66
CA ARG A 93 -30.63 -1.35 16.30
C ARG A 93 -30.60 -2.46 15.27
#